data_AF-A0A7S1AIL9-F1
#
_entry.id   AF-A0A7S1AIL9-F1
#
_cell.length_a   1.000
_cell.length_b   1.000
_cell.length_c   1.000
_cell.angle_alpha   90.00
_cell.angle_beta   90.00
_cell.angle_gamma   90.00
#
_symmetry.space_group_name_H-M   'P 1'
#
loop_
_entity.id
_entity.type
_entity.pdbx_description
1 polymer ?
#
loop_
_entity_poly.entity_id
_entity_poly.type
_entity_poly.pdbx_seq_one_letter_code
_entity_poly.pdbx_strand_id
1 'polypeptide(L)'
;MPSSSDHYEATMSHIGTGFRIFPLRLFVFFAAIGSTFFSLLFFLDLAWWEDFADIRRKFAGGYCNHTRIVVGVVECLGVVAGICGIYGTWHVKRKWLVAYNLWQFVQIATYGYMYCVDVPNLLDCSNYITDVDAVKTWEETVYEIAVSGRCVNEEVWFFSLSLLTLVTLMYTAWKTYLYHDKIGYQATHLLRIKKDHGSGAFEARSWGDISNRGQQPVMEGPPPLPQPTPVLLPVPVAGLAAPGTRWPTSMMAPMTVMPPGPVMGPQLPGSGYGSTLY
;
A
#
# COMPACT_ATOMS: atom_id res chain seq x y z
N MET A 1 -3.98 -42.80 1.86
CA MET A 1 -3.20 -41.62 2.28
C MET A 1 -3.24 -40.64 1.13
N PRO A 2 -3.81 -39.43 1.31
CA PRO A 2 -3.82 -38.43 0.26
C PRO A 2 -2.38 -38.09 -0.14
N SER A 3 -2.13 -38.05 -1.45
CA SER A 3 -0.83 -37.70 -1.99
C SER A 3 -0.52 -36.27 -1.53
N SER A 4 0.72 -35.97 -1.14
CA SER A 4 1.08 -34.57 -0.86
C SER A 4 0.70 -33.69 -2.07
N SER A 5 0.77 -34.29 -3.27
CA SER A 5 -0.16 -34.15 -4.41
C SER A 5 -1.25 -33.10 -4.32
N ASP A 6 -2.25 -33.56 -3.59
CA ASP A 6 -3.60 -33.06 -3.58
C ASP A 6 -3.70 -31.90 -2.59
N HIS A 7 -2.80 -31.86 -1.59
CA HIS A 7 -2.70 -30.75 -0.67
C HIS A 7 -2.13 -29.49 -1.33
N TYR A 8 -1.18 -29.60 -2.26
CA TYR A 8 -0.68 -28.42 -2.96
C TYR A 8 -1.69 -27.88 -3.97
N GLU A 9 -2.38 -28.74 -4.74
CA GLU A 9 -3.39 -28.28 -5.71
C GLU A 9 -4.60 -27.62 -5.02
N ALA A 10 -5.10 -28.19 -3.91
CA ALA A 10 -6.19 -27.60 -3.15
C ALA A 10 -5.82 -26.25 -2.53
N THR A 11 -4.58 -26.11 -2.07
CA THR A 11 -4.08 -24.87 -1.44
C THR A 11 -3.77 -23.79 -2.47
N MET A 12 -3.22 -24.15 -3.64
CA MET A 12 -2.94 -23.18 -4.72
C MET A 12 -4.23 -22.64 -5.36
N SER A 13 -5.24 -23.49 -5.52
CA SER A 13 -6.57 -23.15 -6.04
C SER A 13 -7.32 -22.15 -5.15
N HIS A 14 -7.30 -22.35 -3.82
CA HIS A 14 -8.10 -21.55 -2.90
C HIS A 14 -7.55 -20.15 -2.64
N ILE A 15 -6.24 -19.97 -2.72
CA ILE A 15 -5.59 -18.70 -2.39
C ILE A 15 -5.55 -17.77 -3.63
N GLY A 16 -5.66 -18.32 -4.84
CA GLY A 16 -5.52 -17.59 -6.12
C GLY A 16 -6.80 -17.03 -6.75
N THR A 17 -7.98 -17.22 -6.13
CA THR A 17 -9.27 -16.88 -6.72
C THR A 17 -10.08 -15.86 -5.88
N GLY A 18 -10.72 -14.92 -6.58
CA GLY A 18 -11.79 -14.05 -6.06
C GLY A 18 -13.14 -14.70 -6.32
N PHE A 19 -14.01 -14.75 -5.30
CA PHE A 19 -15.32 -15.43 -5.35
C PHE A 19 -15.27 -16.87 -5.91
N ARG A 20 -14.14 -17.58 -5.76
CA ARG A 20 -13.86 -18.94 -6.28
C ARG A 20 -13.91 -19.13 -7.81
N ILE A 21 -14.38 -18.14 -8.56
CA ILE A 21 -14.58 -18.22 -10.01
C ILE A 21 -13.52 -17.40 -10.76
N PHE A 22 -13.16 -16.23 -10.24
CA PHE A 22 -12.30 -15.30 -10.95
C PHE A 22 -10.84 -15.40 -10.49
N PRO A 23 -9.86 -15.37 -11.41
CA PRO A 23 -8.46 -15.25 -11.01
C PRO A 23 -8.25 -13.94 -10.26
N LEU A 24 -7.44 -13.96 -9.19
CA LEU A 24 -7.26 -12.84 -8.26
C LEU A 24 -6.89 -11.52 -8.97
N ARG A 25 -6.07 -11.59 -10.02
CA ARG A 25 -5.70 -10.41 -10.84
C ARG A 25 -6.91 -9.77 -11.50
N LEU A 26 -7.77 -10.57 -12.13
CA LEU A 26 -8.95 -10.10 -12.84
C LEU A 26 -9.99 -9.56 -11.86
N PHE A 27 -10.11 -10.20 -10.69
CA PHE A 27 -10.97 -9.72 -9.61
C PHE A 27 -10.57 -8.31 -9.14
N VAL A 28 -9.29 -8.09 -8.82
CA VAL A 28 -8.80 -6.77 -8.38
C VAL A 28 -8.90 -5.74 -9.52
N PHE A 29 -8.69 -6.15 -10.77
CA PHE A 29 -8.88 -5.28 -11.94
C PHE A 29 -10.33 -4.81 -12.07
N PHE A 30 -11.31 -5.71 -11.99
CA PHE A 30 -12.72 -5.34 -12.03
C PHE A 30 -13.15 -4.52 -10.80
N ALA A 31 -12.62 -4.82 -9.62
CA ALA A 31 -12.86 -4.00 -8.43
C ALA A 31 -12.30 -2.57 -8.59
N ALA A 32 -11.15 -2.41 -9.24
CA ALA A 32 -10.57 -1.10 -9.53
C ALA A 32 -11.39 -0.33 -10.59
N ILE A 33 -11.88 -1.00 -11.63
CA ILE A 33 -12.80 -0.41 -12.61
C ILE A 33 -14.11 0.00 -11.92
N GLY A 34 -14.69 -0.89 -11.12
CA GLY A 34 -15.93 -0.64 -10.40
C GLY A 34 -15.81 0.55 -9.45
N SER A 35 -14.76 0.59 -8.63
CA SER A 35 -14.52 1.74 -7.73
C SER A 35 -14.31 3.04 -8.50
N THR A 36 -13.52 3.03 -9.59
CA THR A 36 -13.35 4.22 -10.45
C THR A 36 -14.69 4.69 -11.01
N PHE A 37 -15.52 3.76 -11.49
CA PHE A 37 -16.84 4.07 -12.03
C PHE A 37 -17.79 4.63 -10.97
N PHE A 38 -17.86 4.02 -9.78
CA PHE A 38 -18.64 4.54 -8.67
C PHE A 38 -18.17 5.93 -8.24
N SER A 39 -16.86 6.14 -8.08
CA SER A 39 -16.31 7.45 -7.73
C SER A 39 -16.57 8.51 -8.81
N LEU A 40 -16.58 8.14 -10.10
CA LEU A 40 -16.97 9.04 -11.19
C LEU A 40 -18.45 9.42 -11.13
N LEU A 41 -19.35 8.45 -10.83
CA LEU A 41 -20.77 8.74 -10.63
C LEU A 41 -20.96 9.71 -9.46
N PHE A 42 -20.23 9.54 -8.36
CA PHE A 42 -20.24 10.47 -7.23
C PHE A 42 -19.78 11.88 -7.62
N PHE A 43 -18.72 11.96 -8.42
CA PHE A 43 -18.22 13.25 -8.91
C PHE A 43 -19.25 13.95 -9.82
N LEU A 44 -19.92 13.20 -10.70
CA LEU A 44 -20.95 13.73 -11.58
C LEU A 44 -22.22 14.15 -10.83
N ASP A 45 -22.62 13.40 -9.79
CA ASP A 45 -23.73 13.76 -8.90
C ASP A 45 -23.44 15.09 -8.17
N LEU A 46 -22.20 15.28 -7.70
CA LEU A 46 -21.81 16.52 -7.04
C LEU A 46 -21.75 17.72 -8.01
N ALA A 47 -21.42 17.48 -9.28
CA ALA A 47 -21.19 18.53 -10.26
C ALA A 47 -22.44 18.94 -11.07
N TRP A 48 -23.33 18.00 -11.39
CA TRP A 48 -24.40 18.23 -12.38
C TRP A 48 -25.75 17.57 -12.09
N TRP A 49 -25.80 16.36 -11.52
CA TRP A 49 -27.04 15.59 -11.41
C TRP A 49 -27.46 15.42 -9.95
N GLU A 50 -28.45 16.18 -9.48
CA GLU A 50 -29.02 15.99 -8.13
C GLU A 50 -29.88 14.72 -8.01
N ASP A 51 -30.21 14.07 -9.14
CA ASP A 51 -31.11 12.90 -9.19
C ASP A 51 -30.52 11.64 -8.53
N PHE A 52 -29.19 11.51 -8.45
CA PHE A 52 -28.55 10.34 -7.82
C PHE A 52 -28.36 10.49 -6.31
N ALA A 53 -28.70 11.65 -5.74
CA ALA A 53 -28.53 11.95 -4.32
C ALA A 53 -29.31 10.97 -3.43
N ASP A 54 -30.51 10.55 -3.81
CA ASP A 54 -31.34 9.63 -3.03
C ASP A 54 -30.80 8.20 -3.00
N ILE A 55 -30.30 7.71 -4.13
CA ILE A 55 -29.66 6.40 -4.19
C ILE A 55 -28.36 6.45 -3.38
N ARG A 56 -27.58 7.52 -3.53
CA ARG A 56 -26.33 7.71 -2.79
C ARG A 56 -26.55 7.71 -1.29
N ARG A 57 -27.59 8.38 -0.78
CA ARG A 57 -27.93 8.39 0.65
C ARG A 57 -28.12 6.99 1.22
N LYS A 58 -28.76 6.10 0.45
CA LYS A 58 -29.00 4.71 0.87
C LYS A 58 -27.74 3.85 0.93
N PHE A 59 -26.79 4.08 0.02
CA PHE A 59 -25.55 3.28 -0.07
C PHE A 59 -24.40 3.84 0.77
N ALA A 60 -24.22 5.16 0.76
CA ALA A 60 -23.06 5.85 1.32
C ALA A 60 -23.41 6.84 2.43
N GLY A 61 -24.68 6.90 2.85
CA GLY A 61 -25.13 7.83 3.89
C GLY A 61 -25.03 9.28 3.46
N GLY A 62 -24.70 10.15 4.41
CA GLY A 62 -24.71 11.59 4.24
C GLY A 62 -26.02 12.21 4.72
N TYR A 63 -26.60 11.66 5.80
CA TYR A 63 -27.72 12.30 6.49
C TYR A 63 -27.27 13.54 7.25
N CYS A 64 -25.99 13.60 7.67
CA CYS A 64 -25.37 14.81 8.19
C CYS A 64 -24.58 15.53 7.10
N ASN A 65 -24.58 16.86 7.12
CA ASN A 65 -23.74 17.65 6.22
C ASN A 65 -22.24 17.30 6.36
N HIS A 66 -21.78 17.01 7.58
CA HIS A 66 -20.39 16.60 7.82
C HIS A 66 -20.04 15.26 7.19
N THR A 67 -20.86 14.23 7.36
CA THR A 67 -20.60 12.89 6.80
C THR A 67 -20.67 12.94 5.27
N ARG A 68 -21.59 13.72 4.71
CA ARG A 68 -21.70 13.96 3.26
C ARG A 68 -20.41 14.52 2.66
N ILE A 69 -19.81 15.54 3.30
CA ILE A 69 -18.57 16.15 2.80
C ILE A 69 -17.39 15.18 2.90
N VAL A 70 -17.24 14.49 4.03
CA VAL A 70 -16.12 13.56 4.25
C VAL A 70 -16.16 12.41 3.25
N VAL A 71 -17.32 11.77 3.09
CA VAL A 71 -17.51 10.69 2.10
C VAL A 71 -17.27 11.23 0.69
N GLY A 72 -17.79 12.42 0.35
CA GLY A 72 -17.58 13.04 -0.94
C GLY A 72 -16.11 13.25 -1.31
N VAL A 73 -15.30 13.75 -0.37
CA VAL A 73 -13.85 13.95 -0.59
C VAL A 73 -13.13 12.62 -0.80
N VAL A 74 -13.43 11.60 0.01
CA VAL A 74 -12.78 10.28 -0.08
C VAL A 74 -13.15 9.56 -1.37
N GLU A 75 -14.40 9.69 -1.82
CA GLU A 75 -14.86 9.17 -3.10
C GLU A 75 -14.24 9.93 -4.29
N CYS A 76 -14.07 11.25 -4.21
CA CYS A 76 -13.35 12.00 -5.24
C CYS A 76 -11.88 11.55 -5.37
N LEU A 77 -11.20 11.31 -4.25
CA LEU A 77 -9.86 10.70 -4.23
C LEU A 77 -9.86 9.27 -4.81
N GLY A 78 -11.01 8.60 -4.75
CA GLY A 78 -11.25 7.28 -5.32
C GLY A 78 -11.10 7.21 -6.84
N VAL A 79 -11.35 8.29 -7.58
CA VAL A 79 -11.09 8.31 -9.03
C VAL A 79 -9.60 8.12 -9.32
N VAL A 80 -8.75 8.89 -8.64
CA VAL A 80 -7.29 8.83 -8.81
C VAL A 80 -6.75 7.49 -8.31
N ALA A 81 -7.20 7.05 -7.13
CA ALA A 81 -6.80 5.77 -6.56
C ALA A 81 -7.24 4.58 -7.44
N GLY A 82 -8.46 4.62 -7.97
CA GLY A 82 -9.00 3.60 -8.87
C GLY A 82 -8.18 3.48 -10.16
N ILE A 83 -7.82 4.59 -10.80
CA ILE A 83 -6.91 4.60 -11.96
C ILE A 83 -5.54 4.02 -11.60
N CYS A 84 -5.00 4.34 -10.42
CA CYS A 84 -3.76 3.74 -9.91
C CYS A 84 -3.89 2.22 -9.73
N GLY A 85 -5.05 1.74 -9.27
CA GLY A 85 -5.37 0.31 -9.15
C GLY A 85 -5.42 -0.40 -10.51
N ILE A 86 -6.07 0.22 -11.51
CA ILE A 86 -6.11 -0.28 -12.89
C ILE A 86 -4.69 -0.37 -13.47
N TYR A 87 -3.91 0.71 -13.35
CA TYR A 87 -2.52 0.73 -13.84
C TYR A 87 -1.63 -0.30 -13.12
N GLY A 88 -1.79 -0.43 -11.81
CA GLY A 88 -1.04 -1.36 -10.96
C GLY A 88 -1.32 -2.83 -11.29
N THR A 89 -2.59 -3.19 -11.54
CA THR A 89 -3.00 -4.54 -11.94
C THR A 89 -2.62 -4.87 -13.40
N TRP A 90 -2.66 -3.89 -14.29
CA TRP A 90 -2.27 -4.06 -15.69
C TRP A 90 -0.77 -4.33 -15.83
N HIS A 91 0.08 -3.52 -15.19
CA HIS A 91 1.54 -3.66 -15.26
C HIS A 91 2.15 -4.52 -14.15
N VAL A 92 1.34 -5.09 -13.25
CA VAL A 92 1.79 -5.94 -12.13
C VAL A 92 2.84 -5.24 -11.26
N LYS A 93 2.68 -3.92 -11.03
CA LYS A 93 3.61 -3.11 -10.23
C LYS A 93 3.10 -3.00 -8.79
N ARG A 94 3.81 -3.61 -7.84
CA ARG A 94 3.45 -3.63 -6.40
C ARG A 94 3.25 -2.24 -5.80
N LYS A 95 4.10 -1.26 -6.15
CA LYS A 95 4.03 0.10 -5.57
C LYS A 95 2.66 0.76 -5.77
N TRP A 96 2.07 0.61 -6.96
CA TRP A 96 0.75 1.18 -7.30
C TRP A 96 -0.39 0.44 -6.59
N LEU A 97 -0.28 -0.88 -6.46
CA LEU A 97 -1.26 -1.69 -5.73
C LEU A 97 -1.27 -1.38 -4.23
N VAL A 98 -0.12 -1.10 -3.62
CA VAL A 98 -0.04 -0.70 -2.21
C VAL A 98 -0.73 0.64 -1.99
N ALA A 99 -0.53 1.62 -2.88
CA ALA A 99 -1.23 2.90 -2.82
C ALA A 99 -2.75 2.74 -2.94
N TYR A 100 -3.21 1.92 -3.89
CA TYR A 100 -4.64 1.60 -4.06
C TYR A 100 -5.22 0.90 -2.81
N ASN A 101 -4.51 -0.08 -2.26
CA ASN A 101 -4.95 -0.78 -1.05
C ASN A 101 -5.01 0.13 0.19
N LEU A 102 -4.07 1.08 0.32
CA LEU A 102 -4.09 2.07 1.39
C LEU A 102 -5.36 2.96 1.28
N TRP A 103 -5.69 3.41 0.08
CA TRP A 103 -6.94 4.16 -0.15
C TRP A 103 -8.18 3.34 0.19
N GLN A 104 -8.23 2.05 -0.17
CA GLN A 104 -9.36 1.17 0.21
C GLN A 104 -9.55 1.07 1.73
N PHE A 105 -8.47 1.04 2.51
CA PHE A 105 -8.58 1.08 3.98
C PHE A 105 -9.10 2.42 4.49
N VAL A 106 -8.66 3.54 3.91
CA VAL A 106 -9.20 4.88 4.22
C VAL A 106 -10.69 4.94 3.88
N GLN A 107 -11.11 4.35 2.75
CA GLN A 107 -12.51 4.25 2.37
C GLN A 107 -13.30 3.45 3.42
N ILE A 108 -12.85 2.26 3.81
CA ILE A 108 -13.52 1.45 4.85
C ILE A 108 -13.63 2.22 6.18
N ALA A 109 -12.56 2.89 6.60
CA ALA A 109 -12.57 3.70 7.82
C ALA A 109 -13.58 4.85 7.74
N THR A 110 -13.70 5.47 6.57
CA THR A 110 -14.66 6.55 6.31
C THR A 110 -16.11 6.06 6.38
N TYR A 111 -16.41 4.90 5.79
CA TYR A 111 -17.73 4.28 5.91
C TYR A 111 -18.04 3.87 7.35
N GLY A 112 -17.04 3.39 8.11
CA GLY A 112 -17.19 3.10 9.54
C GLY A 112 -17.52 4.36 10.36
N TYR A 113 -16.82 5.46 10.11
CA TYR A 113 -17.11 6.75 10.75
C TYR A 113 -18.51 7.25 10.40
N MET A 114 -18.89 7.20 9.12
CA MET A 114 -20.23 7.56 8.66
C MET A 114 -21.30 6.73 9.37
N TYR A 115 -21.11 5.42 9.49
CA TYR A 115 -22.05 4.53 10.19
C TYR A 115 -22.24 4.91 11.66
N CYS A 116 -21.18 5.31 12.37
CA CYS A 116 -21.28 5.74 13.77
C CYS A 116 -22.06 7.05 13.96
N VAL A 117 -22.06 7.94 12.96
CA VAL A 117 -22.70 9.26 13.05
C VAL A 117 -24.11 9.24 12.48
N ASP A 118 -24.32 8.58 11.35
CA ASP A 118 -25.59 8.62 10.63
C ASP A 118 -26.65 7.68 11.24
N VAL A 119 -26.27 6.52 11.79
CA VAL A 119 -27.21 5.58 12.44
C VAL A 119 -27.98 6.21 13.60
N PRO A 120 -27.36 6.84 14.62
CA PRO A 120 -28.12 7.45 15.71
C PRO A 120 -29.04 8.57 15.22
N ASN A 121 -28.58 9.38 14.25
CA ASN A 121 -29.42 10.43 13.65
C ASN A 121 -30.66 9.87 12.94
N LEU A 122 -30.55 8.69 12.33
CA LEU A 122 -31.66 8.03 11.66
C LEU A 122 -32.65 7.39 12.64
N LEU A 123 -32.15 6.82 13.75
CA LEU A 123 -33.00 6.27 14.82
C LEU A 123 -33.83 7.36 15.50
N ASP A 124 -33.28 8.56 15.62
CA ASP A 124 -33.98 9.74 16.16
C ASP A 124 -34.87 10.45 15.12
N CYS A 125 -35.04 9.92 13.91
CA CYS A 125 -35.84 10.54 12.84
C CYS A 125 -37.30 10.80 13.26
N SER A 126 -37.90 9.92 14.06
CA SER A 126 -39.28 10.10 14.55
C SER A 126 -39.42 11.30 15.49
N ASN A 127 -38.35 11.65 16.23
CA ASN A 127 -38.35 12.75 17.19
C ASN A 127 -38.49 14.11 16.50
N TYR A 128 -38.07 14.25 15.24
CA TYR A 128 -38.21 15.50 14.46
C TYR A 128 -39.65 15.98 14.31
N ILE A 129 -40.64 15.08 14.40
CA ILE A 129 -42.06 15.42 14.30
C ILE A 129 -42.71 15.50 15.68
N THR A 130 -42.30 14.65 16.61
CA THR A 130 -42.98 14.51 17.91
C THR A 130 -42.46 15.47 18.97
N ASP A 131 -41.17 15.79 18.98
CA ASP A 131 -40.54 16.63 19.99
C ASP A 131 -39.35 17.39 19.41
N VAL A 132 -39.59 18.65 19.03
CA VAL A 132 -38.58 19.53 18.42
C VAL A 132 -37.45 19.86 19.39
N ASP A 133 -37.73 19.86 20.70
CA ASP A 133 -36.74 20.22 21.74
C ASP A 133 -35.74 19.06 21.99
N ALA A 134 -36.10 17.83 21.60
CA ALA A 134 -35.20 16.67 21.71
C ALA A 134 -34.10 16.64 20.63
N VAL A 135 -34.24 17.42 19.56
CA VAL A 135 -33.29 17.44 18.43
C VAL A 135 -32.11 18.37 18.74
N LYS A 136 -30.92 17.78 18.98
CA LYS A 136 -29.70 18.54 19.31
C LYS A 136 -29.12 19.33 18.14
N THR A 137 -29.22 18.78 16.93
CA THR A 137 -28.66 19.38 15.72
C THR A 137 -29.70 19.27 14.62
N TRP A 138 -30.10 20.41 14.06
CA TRP A 138 -31.09 20.44 12.99
C TRP A 138 -30.42 20.15 11.64
N GLU A 139 -30.75 19.00 11.06
CA GLU A 139 -30.31 18.61 9.71
C GLU A 139 -31.52 18.58 8.76
N GLU A 140 -31.47 19.38 7.70
CA GLU A 140 -32.60 19.59 6.76
C GLU A 140 -33.01 18.31 6.02
N THR A 141 -32.03 17.45 5.72
CA THR A 141 -32.21 16.16 5.05
C THR A 141 -33.04 15.17 5.87
N VAL A 142 -32.74 15.04 7.16
CA VAL A 142 -33.47 14.13 8.06
C VAL A 142 -34.87 14.67 8.32
N TYR A 143 -35.00 15.99 8.44
CA TYR A 143 -36.29 16.66 8.56
C TYR A 143 -37.21 16.39 7.36
N GLU A 144 -36.70 16.52 6.13
CA GLU A 144 -37.47 16.23 4.91
C GLU A 144 -37.98 14.77 4.89
N ILE A 145 -37.13 13.82 5.29
CA ILE A 145 -37.49 12.41 5.38
C ILE A 145 -38.55 12.18 6.47
N ALA A 146 -38.39 12.83 7.63
CA ALA A 146 -39.33 12.75 8.73
C ALA A 146 -40.72 13.25 8.31
N VAL A 147 -40.80 14.45 7.71
CA VAL A 147 -42.07 15.04 7.22
C VAL A 147 -42.72 14.15 6.16
N SER A 148 -41.92 13.44 5.35
CA SER A 148 -42.45 12.48 4.36
C SER A 148 -43.01 11.18 4.97
N GLY A 149 -42.84 10.94 6.28
CA GLY A 149 -43.35 9.77 6.98
C GLY A 149 -42.61 8.46 6.64
N ARG A 150 -41.39 8.55 6.08
CA ARG A 150 -40.63 7.40 5.56
C ARG A 150 -39.50 6.92 6.46
N CYS A 151 -39.36 7.42 7.69
CA CYS A 151 -38.25 7.11 8.60
C CYS A 151 -37.94 5.60 8.71
N VAL A 152 -38.95 4.76 9.02
CA VAL A 152 -38.75 3.31 9.22
C VAL A 152 -38.26 2.61 7.94
N ASN A 153 -38.81 2.99 6.79
CA ASN A 153 -38.41 2.38 5.53
C ASN A 153 -36.97 2.79 5.20
N GLU A 154 -36.64 4.06 5.36
CA GLU A 154 -35.31 4.59 5.08
C GLU A 154 -34.24 3.97 6.01
N GLU A 155 -34.58 3.74 7.28
CA GLU A 155 -33.72 3.04 8.25
C GLU A 155 -33.38 1.62 7.78
N VAL A 156 -34.38 0.84 7.37
CA VAL A 156 -34.18 -0.54 6.90
C VAL A 156 -33.35 -0.58 5.61
N TRP A 157 -33.64 0.30 4.65
CA TRP A 157 -32.88 0.39 3.39
C TRP A 157 -31.44 0.80 3.64
N PHE A 158 -31.23 1.83 4.47
CA PHE A 158 -29.90 2.30 4.81
C PHE A 158 -29.10 1.21 5.53
N PHE A 159 -29.66 0.57 6.56
CA PHE A 159 -28.94 -0.46 7.32
C PHE A 159 -28.56 -1.66 6.44
N SER A 160 -29.48 -2.15 5.62
CA SER A 160 -29.23 -3.30 4.74
C SER A 160 -28.22 -3.00 3.64
N LEU A 161 -28.34 -1.86 2.95
CA LEU A 161 -27.47 -1.50 1.84
C LEU A 161 -26.10 -1.01 2.29
N SER A 162 -26.02 -0.23 3.37
CA SER A 162 -24.74 0.23 3.93
C SER A 162 -23.92 -0.95 4.48
N LEU A 163 -24.56 -1.89 5.19
CA LEU A 163 -23.89 -3.08 5.70
C LEU A 163 -23.35 -3.95 4.56
N LEU A 164 -24.17 -4.17 3.52
CA LEU A 164 -23.75 -4.92 2.33
C LEU A 164 -22.57 -4.24 1.62
N THR A 165 -22.59 -2.91 1.53
CA THR A 165 -21.53 -2.10 0.92
C THR A 165 -20.24 -2.22 1.73
N LEU A 166 -20.30 -2.05 3.05
CA LEU A 166 -19.15 -2.16 3.94
C LEU A 166 -18.51 -3.56 3.86
N VAL A 167 -19.32 -4.62 3.86
CA VAL A 167 -18.82 -6.00 3.71
C VAL A 167 -18.15 -6.20 2.35
N THR A 168 -18.74 -5.69 1.27
CA THR A 168 -18.15 -5.74 -0.08
C THR A 168 -16.82 -4.99 -0.14
N LEU A 169 -16.74 -3.79 0.43
CA LEU A 169 -15.52 -2.99 0.49
C LEU A 169 -14.44 -3.70 1.31
N MET A 170 -14.78 -4.25 2.47
CA MET A 170 -13.85 -5.02 3.29
C MET A 170 -13.34 -6.26 2.57
N TYR A 171 -14.22 -6.98 1.87
CA TYR A 171 -13.83 -8.16 1.08
C TYR A 171 -12.88 -7.80 -0.07
N THR A 172 -13.18 -6.75 -0.82
CA THR A 172 -12.34 -6.30 -1.93
C THR A 172 -10.98 -5.77 -1.45
N ALA A 173 -10.93 -5.05 -0.33
CA ALA A 173 -9.67 -4.63 0.29
C ALA A 173 -8.84 -5.83 0.77
N TRP A 174 -9.45 -6.80 1.43
CA TRP A 174 -8.75 -8.02 1.85
C TRP A 174 -8.14 -8.79 0.67
N LYS A 175 -8.89 -8.93 -0.43
CA LYS A 175 -8.38 -9.59 -1.64
C LYS A 175 -7.27 -8.79 -2.33
N THR A 176 -7.36 -7.47 -2.32
CA THR A 176 -6.30 -6.58 -2.83
C THR A 176 -5.05 -6.66 -1.94
N TYR A 177 -5.23 -6.80 -0.63
CA TYR A 177 -4.16 -7.06 0.32
C TYR A 177 -3.41 -8.35 -0.03
N LEU A 178 -4.15 -9.45 -0.14
CA LEU A 178 -3.61 -10.75 -0.51
C LEU A 178 -2.91 -10.73 -1.88
N TYR A 179 -3.45 -9.98 -2.85
CA TYR A 179 -2.88 -9.90 -4.19
C TYR A 179 -1.50 -9.24 -4.21
N HIS A 180 -1.35 -8.07 -3.56
CA HIS A 180 -0.07 -7.37 -3.60
C HIS A 180 1.01 -8.06 -2.74
N ASP A 181 0.61 -8.76 -1.68
CA ASP A 181 1.50 -9.57 -0.87
C ASP A 181 2.13 -10.70 -1.71
N LYS A 182 1.29 -11.42 -2.47
CA LYS A 182 1.73 -12.47 -3.40
C LYS A 182 2.71 -12.00 -4.47
N ILE A 183 2.46 -10.83 -5.07
CA ILE A 183 3.38 -10.24 -6.05
C ILE A 183 4.73 -9.95 -5.39
N GLY A 184 4.73 -9.55 -4.12
CA GLY A 184 5.94 -9.34 -3.33
C GLY A 184 6.74 -10.62 -3.10
N TYR A 185 6.08 -11.75 -2.83
CA TYR A 185 6.75 -13.03 -2.59
C TYR A 185 7.30 -13.70 -3.86
N GLN A 186 6.58 -13.64 -4.99
CA GLN A 186 6.95 -14.36 -6.21
C GLN A 186 8.22 -13.83 -6.91
N ALA A 187 8.54 -12.55 -6.75
CA ALA A 187 9.68 -11.94 -7.45
C ALA A 187 11.05 -12.41 -6.92
N THR A 188 11.15 -12.82 -5.65
CA THR A 188 12.44 -12.92 -4.97
C THR A 188 13.05 -14.32 -4.97
N HIS A 189 12.22 -15.37 -5.06
CA HIS A 189 12.69 -16.76 -4.88
C HIS A 189 12.86 -17.53 -6.20
N LEU A 190 12.13 -17.18 -7.26
CA LEU A 190 12.21 -17.85 -8.56
C LEU A 190 13.30 -17.28 -9.46
N LEU A 191 13.70 -16.05 -9.21
CA LEU A 191 14.74 -15.38 -9.94
C LEU A 191 15.92 -15.25 -8.98
N ARG A 192 16.95 -16.07 -9.17
CA ARG A 192 18.29 -15.91 -8.56
C ARG A 192 18.96 -14.64 -9.13
N ILE A 193 18.26 -13.51 -9.06
CA ILE A 193 18.74 -12.21 -9.49
C ILE A 193 19.78 -11.80 -8.45
N LYS A 194 21.02 -11.59 -8.92
CA LYS A 194 22.07 -10.99 -8.10
C LYS A 194 21.51 -9.71 -7.48
N LYS A 195 21.74 -9.57 -6.17
CA LYS A 195 21.23 -8.50 -5.29
C LYS A 195 21.44 -7.07 -5.82
N ASP A 196 22.28 -6.87 -6.84
CA ASP A 196 22.61 -5.57 -7.45
C ASP A 196 21.68 -5.12 -8.59
N HIS A 197 20.65 -5.87 -8.99
CA HIS A 197 19.71 -5.38 -10.02
C HIS A 197 18.54 -4.63 -9.38
N GLY A 198 18.25 -3.44 -9.89
CA GLY A 198 17.18 -2.56 -9.42
C GLY A 198 15.83 -3.30 -9.36
N SER A 199 15.21 -3.28 -8.18
CA SER A 199 13.90 -3.89 -7.90
C SER A 199 12.86 -3.41 -8.92
N GLY A 200 12.51 -4.27 -9.89
CA GLY A 200 11.46 -4.02 -10.88
C GLY A 200 11.80 -4.32 -12.34
N ALA A 201 13.04 -4.66 -12.69
CA ALA A 201 13.38 -5.08 -14.04
C ALA A 201 13.13 -6.59 -14.21
N PHE A 202 11.97 -6.96 -14.76
CA PHE A 202 11.74 -8.32 -15.26
C PHE A 202 12.43 -8.45 -16.62
N GLU A 203 13.55 -9.17 -16.69
CA GLU A 203 14.06 -9.63 -17.98
C GLU A 203 13.13 -10.74 -18.49
N ALA A 204 12.47 -10.51 -19.63
CA ALA A 204 11.83 -11.57 -20.39
C ALA A 204 12.94 -12.41 -21.05
N ARG A 205 13.52 -13.36 -20.30
CA ARG A 205 14.43 -14.35 -20.88
C ARG A 205 13.62 -15.45 -21.53
N SER A 206 14.04 -15.85 -22.73
CA SER A 206 13.45 -16.99 -23.40
C SER A 206 13.75 -18.27 -22.62
N TRP A 207 12.87 -19.26 -22.67
CA TRP A 207 13.09 -20.56 -22.04
C TRP A 207 14.37 -21.27 -22.54
N GLY A 208 14.82 -20.95 -23.77
CA GLY A 208 16.08 -21.46 -24.32
C GLY A 208 17.33 -20.91 -23.63
N ASP A 209 17.28 -19.69 -23.08
CA ASP A 209 18.39 -19.13 -22.29
C ASP A 209 18.54 -19.82 -20.92
N ILE A 210 17.43 -20.36 -20.39
CA ILE A 210 17.41 -21.05 -19.10
C ILE A 210 17.98 -22.47 -19.25
N SER A 211 17.63 -23.19 -20.32
CA SER A 211 18.17 -24.54 -20.57
C SER A 211 19.67 -24.52 -20.80
N ASN A 212 20.20 -23.49 -21.47
CA ASN A 212 21.64 -23.39 -21.74
C ASN A 212 22.51 -23.08 -20.51
N ARG A 213 21.94 -22.55 -19.42
CA ARG A 213 22.69 -22.28 -18.18
C ARG A 213 22.92 -23.51 -17.30
N GLY A 214 22.06 -24.53 -17.40
CA GLY A 214 22.33 -25.82 -16.77
C GLY A 214 23.59 -26.51 -17.33
N GLN A 215 24.04 -26.07 -18.52
CA GLN A 215 25.19 -26.61 -19.23
C GLN A 215 26.37 -25.64 -19.32
N GLN A 216 26.29 -24.42 -18.79
CA GLN A 216 27.50 -23.60 -18.69
C GLN A 216 28.40 -24.25 -17.63
N PRO A 217 29.55 -24.85 -18.01
CA PRO A 217 30.54 -25.23 -17.02
C PRO A 217 30.86 -23.97 -16.24
N VAL A 218 30.94 -24.11 -14.93
CA VAL A 218 31.55 -23.10 -14.07
C VAL A 218 32.87 -22.76 -14.76
N MET A 219 32.98 -21.56 -15.37
CA MET A 219 34.28 -21.06 -15.78
C MET A 219 35.05 -20.95 -14.47
N GLU A 220 35.87 -21.96 -14.21
CA GLU A 220 37.01 -21.86 -13.31
C GLU A 220 37.66 -20.53 -13.68
N GLY A 221 37.58 -19.59 -12.75
CA GLY A 221 38.24 -18.32 -12.90
C GLY A 221 39.71 -18.55 -13.25
N PRO A 222 40.34 -17.62 -13.97
CA PRO A 222 41.78 -17.72 -14.23
C PRO A 222 42.50 -18.04 -12.92
N PRO A 223 43.48 -18.96 -12.95
CA PRO A 223 44.17 -19.43 -11.76
C PRO A 223 44.61 -18.23 -10.93
N PRO A 224 44.48 -18.28 -9.59
CA PRO A 224 44.89 -17.19 -8.74
C PRO A 224 46.33 -16.82 -9.10
N LEU A 225 46.53 -15.56 -9.50
CA LEU A 225 47.86 -15.03 -9.75
C LEU A 225 48.73 -15.37 -8.53
N PRO A 226 49.97 -15.84 -8.74
CA PRO A 226 50.87 -16.17 -7.65
C PRO A 226 50.96 -14.96 -6.73
N GLN A 227 50.53 -15.15 -5.49
CA GLN A 227 50.65 -14.11 -4.47
C GLN A 227 52.13 -13.73 -4.38
N PRO A 228 52.46 -12.42 -4.42
CA PRO A 228 53.82 -11.98 -4.22
C PRO A 228 54.29 -12.49 -2.86
N THR A 229 55.30 -13.35 -2.88
CA THR A 229 56.00 -13.82 -1.69
C THR A 229 56.39 -12.61 -0.85
N PRO A 230 56.08 -12.60 0.45
CA PRO A 230 56.52 -11.51 1.33
C PRO A 230 58.05 -11.51 1.32
N VAL A 231 58.62 -10.46 0.74
CA VAL A 231 60.04 -10.15 0.88
C VAL A 231 60.28 -9.92 2.36
N LEU A 232 60.90 -10.90 3.02
CA LEU A 232 61.49 -10.78 4.34
C LEU A 232 62.55 -9.69 4.27
N LEU A 233 62.16 -8.46 4.64
CA LEU A 233 63.12 -7.42 4.96
C LEU A 233 63.98 -7.92 6.14
N PRO A 234 65.31 -7.85 6.05
CA PRO A 234 66.19 -8.23 7.14
C PRO A 234 65.91 -7.33 8.33
N VAL A 235 65.33 -7.90 9.38
CA VAL A 235 65.26 -7.27 10.70
C VAL A 235 66.70 -7.13 11.19
N PRO A 236 67.16 -5.92 11.55
CA PRO A 236 68.47 -5.77 12.17
C PRO A 236 68.48 -6.53 13.49
N VAL A 237 69.44 -7.44 13.62
CA VAL A 237 69.78 -8.15 14.85
C VAL A 237 70.15 -7.11 15.91
N ALA A 238 69.22 -6.83 16.81
CA ALA A 238 69.47 -6.04 18.00
C ALA A 238 70.41 -6.86 18.90
N GLY A 239 71.63 -6.36 19.04
CA GLY A 239 72.70 -6.96 19.80
C GLY A 239 72.32 -7.20 21.26
N LEU A 240 72.90 -8.28 21.79
CA LEU A 240 73.02 -8.59 23.21
C LEU A 240 73.48 -7.35 24.00
N ALA A 241 72.62 -6.83 24.86
CA ALA A 241 73.01 -5.96 25.95
C ALA A 241 72.89 -6.72 27.28
N ALA A 242 73.97 -6.66 28.04
CA ALA A 242 74.21 -7.34 29.31
C ALA A 242 73.30 -6.84 30.45
N PRO A 243 73.08 -7.65 31.51
CA PRO A 243 72.15 -7.33 32.58
C PRO A 243 72.77 -6.32 33.57
N GLY A 244 72.14 -5.17 33.73
CA GLY A 244 72.44 -4.27 34.86
C GLY A 244 72.57 -2.79 34.51
N THR A 245 71.52 -2.16 33.98
CA THR A 245 71.38 -0.71 34.03
C THR A 245 69.91 -0.33 34.26
N ARG A 246 69.66 0.28 35.42
CA ARG A 246 68.39 0.87 35.83
C ARG A 246 67.99 1.98 34.85
N TRP A 247 66.77 1.92 34.35
CA TRP A 247 66.16 3.02 33.59
C TRP A 247 65.41 3.97 34.54
N PRO A 248 65.56 5.30 34.39
CA PRO A 248 64.81 6.27 35.17
C PRO A 248 63.37 6.40 34.66
N THR A 249 62.48 6.57 35.63
CA THR A 249 61.08 6.96 35.51
C THR A 249 60.92 8.33 34.85
N SER A 250 60.30 8.35 33.67
CA SER A 250 59.59 9.44 32.96
C SER A 250 59.78 9.12 31.47
N MET A 251 58.76 8.94 30.64
CA MET A 251 57.73 9.90 30.33
C MET A 251 56.55 9.12 29.72
N MET A 252 55.36 9.30 30.29
CA MET A 252 54.12 8.96 29.59
C MET A 252 53.92 9.99 28.48
N ALA A 253 53.85 9.55 27.22
CA ALA A 253 53.39 10.38 26.11
C ALA A 253 51.85 10.27 26.01
N PRO A 254 51.14 11.40 25.82
CA PRO A 254 49.68 11.44 25.83
C PRO A 254 49.08 10.98 24.50
N MET A 255 47.93 10.29 24.59
CA MET A 255 47.08 9.96 23.46
C MET A 255 46.58 11.23 22.77
N THR A 256 46.96 11.43 21.51
CA THR A 256 46.37 12.43 20.62
C THR A 256 45.10 11.88 19.99
N VAL A 257 43.97 12.46 20.41
CA VAL A 257 42.63 12.30 19.84
C VAL A 257 42.60 12.95 18.44
N MET A 258 42.20 12.20 17.41
CA MET A 258 41.94 12.75 16.07
C MET A 258 40.58 13.47 16.04
N PRO A 259 40.45 14.61 15.33
CA PRO A 259 39.19 15.31 15.14
C PRO A 259 38.30 14.68 14.03
N PRO A 260 36.96 14.83 14.11
CA PRO A 260 36.03 14.31 13.12
C PRO A 260 36.03 15.18 11.84
N GLY A 261 36.03 14.51 10.68
CA GLY A 261 35.97 15.13 9.36
C GLY A 261 34.59 15.74 9.01
N PRO A 262 34.54 16.63 8.01
CA PRO A 262 33.34 17.40 7.67
C PRO A 262 32.27 16.58 6.94
N VAL A 263 31.02 16.81 7.36
CA VAL A 263 29.79 16.26 6.80
C VAL A 263 29.46 16.95 5.47
N MET A 264 29.50 16.20 4.35
CA MET A 264 28.90 16.63 3.08
C MET A 264 27.38 16.41 3.14
N GLY A 265 26.61 17.50 3.19
CA GLY A 265 25.18 17.48 2.95
C GLY A 265 24.85 17.47 1.45
N PRO A 266 23.81 16.75 1.01
CA PRO A 266 23.36 16.79 -0.38
C PRO A 266 22.58 18.09 -0.69
N GLN A 267 22.97 18.71 -1.80
CA GLN A 267 22.37 19.90 -2.40
C GLN A 267 20.98 19.60 -2.98
N LEU A 268 20.02 20.49 -2.71
CA LEU A 268 18.70 20.53 -3.36
C LEU A 268 18.82 21.29 -4.71
N PRO A 269 18.33 20.74 -5.83
CA PRO A 269 18.20 21.49 -7.07
C PRO A 269 16.85 22.22 -7.15
N GLY A 270 16.93 23.55 -7.30
CA GLY A 270 16.25 24.28 -8.37
C GLY A 270 14.74 24.49 -8.27
N SER A 271 14.36 25.60 -7.63
CA SER A 271 13.12 26.34 -7.90
C SER A 271 13.16 26.90 -9.34
N GLY A 272 12.15 26.57 -10.14
CA GLY A 272 11.90 27.16 -11.45
C GLY A 272 10.48 27.70 -11.52
N TYR A 273 10.33 29.00 -11.25
CA TYR A 273 9.15 29.79 -11.58
C TYR A 273 9.09 30.00 -13.09
N GLY A 274 7.91 29.80 -13.69
CA GLY A 274 7.63 30.10 -15.09
C GLY A 274 6.16 30.43 -15.28
N SER A 275 5.83 31.70 -15.10
CA SER A 275 4.54 32.31 -15.42
C SER A 275 4.58 32.87 -16.84
N THR A 276 3.61 32.51 -17.69
CA THR A 276 3.17 33.25 -18.89
C THR A 276 1.82 32.63 -19.28
N LEU A 277 0.69 33.29 -19.03
CA LEU A 277 0.04 34.25 -19.95
C LEU A 277 -0.12 33.67 -21.35
N TYR A 278 -1.29 33.07 -21.64
CA TYR A 278 -2.30 33.54 -22.61
C TYR A 278 -3.60 32.77 -22.38
#